data_AF-A0A1V0GPA7-F1
#
_entry.id   AF-A0A1V0GPA7-F1
#
_cell.length_a   1.000
_cell.length_b   1.000
_cell.length_c   1.000
_cell.angle_alpha   90.00
_cell.angle_beta   90.00
_cell.angle_gamma   90.00
#
_symmetry.space_group_name_H-M   'P 1'
#
loop_
_entity.id
_entity.type
_entity.pdbx_description
1 polymer ?
#
loop_
_entity_poly.entity_id
_entity_poly.type
_entity_poly.pdbx_seq_one_letter_code
_entity_poly.pdbx_strand_id
1 'polypeptide(L)'
;MPCRPGAVGLAVDLIMTGRPAAEVERLLPAIFGLCHSVQETALALAMGRDAPDPAPLHRDMIRDHLAKLFLQWPPLLGLSPHALPQGWTGGGEALRQALFGGPELFAADALTDWLNAGRGLAPLLGRIAEAFAPHEAEADLPPFDPATALTDRPVDNSVLTRHRAHPLVQSALAGWGAGPLAHVLARLVDLDALSRGDGPTPRRLADGTALVPCSRGICTLQMSVEAGTVTRFHRRTPTDHLLMPGGLLEAALVRLPAGKAGLAPLLVSVLDPCIPVNLGGEDA
;
A
#
# COMPACT_ATOMS: atom_id res chain seq x y z
N MET A 1 -2.38 0.68 -22.36
CA MET A 1 -3.74 0.24 -21.99
C MET A 1 -4.37 1.31 -21.10
N PRO A 2 -5.50 1.93 -21.45
CA PRO A 2 -6.12 2.94 -20.60
C PRO A 2 -6.70 2.28 -19.34
N CYS A 3 -6.41 2.85 -18.16
CA CYS A 3 -7.00 2.43 -16.90
C CYS A 3 -7.81 3.59 -16.32
N ARG A 4 -9.04 3.32 -15.90
CA ARG A 4 -9.90 4.32 -15.27
C ARG A 4 -10.39 3.82 -13.92
N PRO A 5 -10.54 4.70 -12.91
CA PRO A 5 -11.26 4.36 -11.69
C PRO A 5 -12.65 3.80 -12.01
N GLY A 6 -13.12 2.83 -11.23
CA GLY A 6 -14.54 2.47 -11.20
C GLY A 6 -15.40 3.67 -10.80
N ALA A 7 -16.70 3.63 -11.12
CA ALA A 7 -17.62 4.79 -11.09
C ALA A 7 -17.92 5.42 -9.71
N VAL A 8 -17.05 5.30 -8.71
CA VAL A 8 -17.31 5.75 -7.34
C VAL A 8 -16.10 6.50 -6.77
N GLY A 9 -15.89 7.72 -7.23
CA GLY A 9 -15.08 8.70 -6.50
C GLY A 9 -15.99 9.50 -5.57
N LEU A 10 -16.10 9.13 -4.30
CA LEU A 10 -16.75 10.01 -3.33
C LEU A 10 -15.90 11.28 -3.18
N ALA A 11 -16.48 12.44 -3.44
CA ALA A 11 -15.87 13.73 -3.10
C ALA A 11 -15.95 13.95 -1.57
N VAL A 12 -15.18 13.15 -0.82
CA VAL A 12 -15.21 13.11 0.66
C VAL A 12 -15.03 14.51 1.24
N ASP A 13 -14.10 15.28 0.69
CA ASP A 13 -13.79 16.64 1.16
C ASP A 13 -15.02 17.56 1.10
N LEU A 14 -15.83 17.46 0.04
CA LEU A 14 -17.08 18.20 -0.11
C LEU A 14 -18.16 17.69 0.85
N ILE A 15 -18.18 16.39 1.12
CA ILE A 15 -19.12 15.79 2.06
C ILE A 15 -18.80 16.23 3.49
N MET A 16 -17.52 16.31 3.87
CA MET A 16 -17.12 16.60 5.26
C MET A 16 -17.12 18.09 5.59
N THR A 17 -16.79 18.95 4.63
CA THR A 17 -16.75 20.41 4.86
C THR A 17 -18.15 20.95 5.19
N GLY A 18 -18.23 21.79 6.23
CA GLY A 18 -19.49 22.37 6.72
C GLY A 18 -20.26 21.49 7.71
N ARG A 19 -19.82 20.25 7.96
CA ARG A 19 -20.43 19.38 8.99
C ARG A 19 -19.91 19.68 10.39
N PRO A 20 -20.69 19.38 11.45
CA PRO A 20 -20.19 19.32 12.81
C PRO A 20 -19.01 18.34 12.92
N ALA A 21 -17.95 18.72 13.64
CA ALA A 21 -16.77 17.88 13.81
C ALA A 21 -17.10 16.50 14.41
N ALA A 22 -17.99 16.47 15.41
CA ALA A 22 -18.47 15.22 16.01
C ALA A 22 -19.25 14.31 15.04
N GLU A 23 -19.82 14.87 13.97
CA GLU A 23 -20.46 14.09 12.92
C GLU A 23 -19.41 13.49 11.97
N VAL A 24 -18.42 14.29 11.57
CA VAL A 24 -17.30 13.83 10.72
C VAL A 24 -16.51 12.70 11.40
N GLU A 25 -16.28 12.81 12.71
CA GLU A 25 -15.64 11.75 13.51
C GLU A 25 -16.34 10.40 13.42
N ARG A 26 -17.69 10.39 13.37
CA ARG A 26 -18.47 9.15 13.22
C ARG A 26 -18.57 8.69 11.76
N LEU A 27 -18.72 9.64 10.84
CA LEU A 27 -19.04 9.34 9.45
C LEU A 27 -17.83 8.83 8.68
N LEU A 28 -16.65 9.45 8.85
CA LEU A 28 -15.48 9.14 8.02
C LEU A 28 -15.00 7.68 8.19
N PRO A 29 -14.83 7.13 9.41
CA PRO A 29 -14.44 5.73 9.57
C PRO A 29 -15.51 4.76 9.04
N ALA A 30 -16.80 5.11 9.16
CA ALA A 30 -17.90 4.27 8.67
C ALA A 30 -17.97 4.18 7.14
N ILE A 31 -17.60 5.24 6.42
CA ILE A 31 -17.51 5.22 4.95
C ILE A 31 -16.37 4.29 4.49
N PHE A 32 -15.29 4.19 5.27
CA PHE A 32 -14.09 3.45 4.91
C PHE A 32 -13.86 2.23 5.81
N GLY A 33 -14.81 1.28 5.80
CA GLY A 33 -14.80 0.12 6.71
C GLY A 33 -13.52 -0.74 6.67
N LEU A 34 -12.83 -0.83 5.53
CA LEU A 34 -11.54 -1.55 5.41
C LEU A 34 -10.33 -0.77 5.98
N CYS A 35 -10.49 0.53 6.22
CA CYS A 35 -9.43 1.43 6.68
C CYS A 35 -9.90 2.22 7.92
N HIS A 36 -10.74 1.61 8.76
CA HIS A 36 -11.35 2.25 9.92
C HIS A 36 -10.30 2.89 10.85
N SER A 37 -9.34 2.11 11.34
CA SER A 37 -8.30 2.60 12.25
C SER A 37 -7.43 3.68 11.62
N VAL A 38 -7.18 3.63 10.30
CA VAL A 38 -6.47 4.70 9.58
C VAL A 38 -7.23 6.02 9.66
N GLN A 39 -8.55 6.00 9.44
CA GLN A 39 -9.36 7.22 9.48
C GLN A 39 -9.50 7.78 10.90
N GLU A 40 -9.68 6.93 11.91
CA GLU A 40 -9.73 7.34 13.32
C GLU A 40 -8.42 8.02 13.75
N THR A 41 -7.29 7.39 13.45
CA THR A 41 -5.97 7.96 13.75
C THR A 41 -5.75 9.28 13.01
N ALA A 42 -6.13 9.36 11.73
CA ALA A 42 -5.97 10.57 10.94
C ALA A 42 -6.78 11.73 11.52
N LEU A 43 -8.03 11.48 11.90
CA LEU A 43 -8.90 12.47 12.54
C LEU A 43 -8.33 12.95 13.87
N ALA A 44 -7.94 12.03 14.76
CA ALA A 44 -7.36 12.37 16.06
C ALA A 44 -6.16 13.32 15.91
N LEU A 45 -5.22 12.95 15.03
CA LEU A 45 -4.04 13.76 14.75
C LEU A 45 -4.37 15.11 14.09
N ALA A 46 -5.29 15.14 13.12
CA ALA A 46 -5.68 16.38 12.44
C ALA A 46 -6.36 17.37 13.41
N MET A 47 -7.05 16.87 14.45
CA MET A 47 -7.62 17.67 15.54
C MET A 47 -6.61 18.07 16.62
N GLY A 48 -5.34 17.67 16.49
CA GLY A 48 -4.31 17.96 17.48
C GLY A 48 -4.40 17.11 18.75
N ARG A 49 -5.04 15.94 18.69
CA ARG A 49 -5.04 14.95 19.78
C ARG A 49 -3.89 13.98 19.60
N ASP A 50 -3.58 13.24 20.66
CA ASP A 50 -2.61 12.15 20.61
C ASP A 50 -3.06 11.06 19.64
N ALA A 51 -2.09 10.39 19.02
CA ALA A 51 -2.37 9.20 18.23
C ALA A 51 -2.99 8.11 19.14
N PRO A 52 -4.04 7.41 18.70
CA PRO A 52 -4.50 6.20 19.35
C PRO A 52 -3.39 5.13 19.40
N ASP A 53 -3.62 4.07 20.18
CA ASP A 53 -2.79 2.86 20.15
C ASP A 53 -2.57 2.41 18.68
N PRO A 54 -1.33 2.21 18.22
CA PRO A 54 -1.06 1.75 16.87
C PRO A 54 -1.40 0.28 16.63
N ALA A 55 -1.67 -0.54 17.66
CA ALA A 55 -1.89 -1.97 17.49
C ALA A 55 -3.08 -2.34 16.55
N PRO A 56 -4.25 -1.68 16.59
CA PRO A 56 -5.31 -1.91 15.61
C PRO A 56 -4.88 -1.56 14.18
N LEU A 57 -4.18 -0.44 13.99
CA LEU A 57 -3.64 -0.01 12.70
C LEU A 57 -2.67 -1.05 12.14
N HIS A 58 -1.71 -1.50 12.95
CA HIS A 58 -0.72 -2.52 12.55
C HIS A 58 -1.39 -3.86 12.23
N ARG A 59 -2.41 -4.26 12.99
CA ARG A 59 -3.20 -5.47 12.71
C ARG A 59 -3.92 -5.40 11.37
N ASP A 60 -4.52 -4.25 11.04
CA ASP A 60 -5.15 -4.02 9.73
C ASP A 60 -4.10 -4.12 8.61
N MET A 61 -2.90 -3.56 8.81
CA MET A 61 -1.82 -3.65 7.83
C MET A 61 -1.36 -5.10 7.61
N ILE A 62 -1.13 -5.87 8.68
CA ILE A 62 -0.77 -7.29 8.58
C ILE A 62 -1.87 -8.05 7.83
N ARG A 63 -3.14 -7.86 8.22
CA ARG A 63 -4.29 -8.52 7.57
C ARG A 63 -4.29 -8.28 6.06
N ASP A 64 -4.20 -7.01 5.65
CA ASP A 64 -4.28 -6.60 4.25
C ASP A 64 -3.11 -7.17 3.44
N HIS A 65 -1.89 -7.14 3.99
CA HIS A 65 -0.71 -7.71 3.34
C HIS A 65 -0.81 -9.23 3.18
N LEU A 66 -1.26 -9.93 4.23
CA LEU A 66 -1.42 -11.38 4.17
C LEU A 66 -2.55 -11.80 3.22
N ALA A 67 -3.65 -11.04 3.16
CA ALA A 67 -4.71 -11.29 2.19
C ALA A 67 -4.18 -11.24 0.75
N LYS A 68 -3.27 -10.31 0.44
CA LYS A 68 -2.61 -10.26 -0.87
C LYS A 68 -1.72 -11.47 -1.13
N LEU A 69 -0.81 -11.74 -0.21
CA LEU A 69 0.24 -12.75 -0.39
C LEU A 69 -0.30 -14.19 -0.33
N PHE A 70 -1.26 -14.48 0.54
CA PHE A 70 -1.72 -15.85 0.78
C PHE A 70 -3.00 -16.20 0.01
N LEU A 71 -3.85 -15.22 -0.29
CA LEU A 71 -5.18 -15.48 -0.85
C LEU A 71 -5.36 -14.95 -2.27
N GLN A 72 -4.97 -13.69 -2.53
CA GLN A 72 -5.32 -13.02 -3.79
C GLN A 72 -4.31 -13.23 -4.92
N TRP A 73 -3.01 -13.16 -4.65
CA TRP A 73 -1.98 -13.29 -5.68
C TRP A 73 -1.68 -14.72 -6.13
N PRO A 74 -1.70 -15.76 -5.25
CA PRO A 74 -1.45 -17.13 -5.68
C PRO A 74 -2.31 -17.56 -6.90
N PRO A 75 -3.65 -17.41 -6.90
CA PRO A 75 -4.45 -17.84 -8.05
C PRO A 75 -4.17 -17.04 -9.34
N LEU A 76 -3.76 -15.77 -9.24
CA LEU A 76 -3.36 -14.96 -10.40
C LEU A 76 -2.06 -15.46 -11.07
N LEU A 77 -1.31 -16.32 -10.37
CA LEU A 77 -0.04 -16.90 -10.82
C LEU A 77 -0.13 -18.42 -11.06
N GLY A 78 -1.35 -18.97 -11.03
CA GLY A 78 -1.62 -20.41 -11.17
C GLY A 78 -1.18 -21.23 -9.95
N LEU A 79 -1.03 -20.60 -8.79
CA LEU A 79 -0.74 -21.26 -7.52
C LEU A 79 -2.01 -21.42 -6.68
N SER A 80 -2.03 -22.42 -5.81
CA SER A 80 -3.11 -22.57 -4.82
C SER A 80 -3.03 -21.47 -3.76
N PRO A 81 -4.16 -20.87 -3.34
CA PRO A 81 -4.20 -20.02 -2.16
C PRO A 81 -3.88 -20.85 -0.91
N HIS A 82 -3.27 -20.20 0.07
CA HIS A 82 -2.88 -20.80 1.35
C HIS A 82 -3.73 -20.22 2.48
N ALA A 83 -3.97 -21.02 3.52
CA ALA A 83 -4.56 -20.49 4.75
C ALA A 83 -3.62 -19.43 5.35
N LEU A 84 -4.20 -18.42 6.01
CA LEU A 84 -3.40 -17.44 6.75
C LEU A 84 -2.63 -18.15 7.89
N PRO A 85 -1.39 -17.73 8.19
CA PRO A 85 -0.61 -18.31 9.28
C PRO A 85 -1.36 -18.25 10.62
N GLN A 86 -1.30 -19.31 11.42
CA GLN A 86 -1.92 -19.29 12.75
C GLN A 86 -1.33 -18.18 13.62
N GLY A 87 -2.17 -17.43 14.32
CA GLY A 87 -1.71 -16.36 15.22
C GLY A 87 -1.16 -15.13 14.51
N TRP A 88 -1.38 -14.97 13.20
CA TRP A 88 -0.84 -13.86 12.41
C TRP A 88 -1.11 -12.46 12.98
N THR A 89 -2.18 -12.29 13.76
CA THR A 89 -2.58 -11.01 14.38
C THR A 89 -1.56 -10.48 15.40
N GLY A 90 -0.74 -11.36 15.98
CA GLY A 90 0.28 -11.00 16.98
C GLY A 90 1.68 -10.81 16.40
N GLY A 91 1.87 -11.00 15.09
CA GLY A 91 3.20 -11.03 14.50
C GLY A 91 4.04 -12.22 14.98
N GLY A 92 5.33 -11.97 15.24
CA GLY A 92 6.25 -12.92 15.85
C GLY A 92 6.90 -13.93 14.89
N GLU A 93 7.62 -14.87 15.49
CA GLU A 93 8.46 -15.85 14.76
C GLU A 93 7.64 -16.80 13.89
N ALA A 94 6.47 -17.24 14.35
CA ALA A 94 5.59 -18.11 13.55
C ALA A 94 5.14 -17.43 12.24
N LEU A 95 4.86 -16.13 12.30
CA LEU A 95 4.55 -15.35 11.09
C LEU A 95 5.78 -15.29 10.18
N ARG A 96 6.96 -14.94 10.71
CA ARG A 96 8.20 -14.89 9.91
C ARG A 96 8.57 -16.24 9.28
N GLN A 97 8.36 -17.35 10.00
CA GLN A 97 8.54 -18.70 9.46
C GLN A 97 7.64 -18.94 8.24
N ALA A 98 6.39 -18.50 8.26
CA ALA A 98 5.49 -18.60 7.12
C ALA A 98 5.87 -17.66 5.97
N LEU A 99 6.43 -16.48 6.27
CA LEU A 99 6.84 -15.50 5.27
C LEU A 99 8.15 -15.88 4.56
N PHE A 100 9.18 -16.30 5.30
CA PHE A 100 10.55 -16.46 4.79
C PHE A 100 11.03 -17.91 4.74
N GLY A 101 10.31 -18.82 5.40
CA GLY A 101 10.78 -20.18 5.65
C GLY A 101 11.84 -20.26 6.75
N GLY A 102 11.97 -19.22 7.57
CA GLY A 102 12.93 -19.12 8.68
C GLY A 102 12.53 -18.01 9.67
N PRO A 103 13.23 -17.91 10.81
CA PRO A 103 12.91 -16.94 11.86
C PRO A 103 13.33 -15.51 11.53
N GLU A 104 14.11 -15.30 10.45
CA GLU A 104 14.67 -14.01 10.06
C GLU A 104 14.47 -13.75 8.57
N LEU A 105 14.43 -12.47 8.25
CA LEU A 105 14.48 -12.00 6.88
C LEU A 105 15.88 -12.29 6.29
N PHE A 106 15.93 -12.76 5.05
CA PHE A 106 17.18 -13.14 4.38
C PHE A 106 18.02 -11.91 4.00
N ALA A 107 19.32 -12.12 3.82
CA ALA A 107 20.24 -11.05 3.42
C ALA A 107 20.02 -10.58 1.98
N ALA A 108 20.41 -9.34 1.68
CA ALA A 108 20.14 -8.70 0.39
C ALA A 108 20.84 -9.35 -0.80
N ASP A 109 22.04 -9.88 -0.60
CA ASP A 109 22.82 -10.65 -1.57
C ASP A 109 22.26 -12.07 -1.78
N ALA A 110 21.49 -12.59 -0.83
CA ALA A 110 20.80 -13.88 -0.92
C ALA A 110 19.42 -13.80 -1.59
N LEU A 111 19.01 -12.65 -2.15
CA LEU A 111 17.68 -12.48 -2.75
C LEU A 111 17.41 -13.50 -3.86
N THR A 112 18.32 -13.65 -4.82
CA THR A 112 18.17 -14.60 -5.93
C THR A 112 18.10 -16.05 -5.43
N ASP A 113 18.96 -16.42 -4.48
CA ASP A 113 18.96 -17.77 -3.90
C ASP A 113 17.66 -18.04 -3.12
N TRP A 114 17.14 -17.03 -2.42
CA TRP A 114 15.88 -17.14 -1.71
C TRP A 114 14.69 -17.25 -2.66
N LEU A 115 14.64 -16.49 -3.76
CA LEU A 115 13.55 -16.59 -4.76
C LEU A 115 13.45 -17.99 -5.38
N ASN A 116 14.60 -18.66 -5.52
CA ASN A 116 14.68 -20.04 -6.01
C ASN A 116 14.45 -21.09 -4.89
N ALA A 117 14.30 -20.66 -3.64
CA ALA A 117 14.05 -21.57 -2.53
C ALA A 117 12.57 -22.00 -2.48
N GLY A 118 12.33 -23.28 -2.20
CA GLY A 118 10.98 -23.82 -2.02
C GLY A 118 10.36 -23.56 -0.65
N ARG A 119 10.66 -22.43 0.02
CA ARG A 119 10.28 -22.16 1.42
C ARG A 119 9.61 -20.80 1.61
N GLY A 120 8.70 -20.71 2.59
CA GLY A 120 7.95 -19.49 2.85
C GLY A 120 7.21 -18.99 1.60
N LEU A 121 7.26 -17.68 1.35
CA LEU A 121 6.67 -17.04 0.17
C LEU A 121 7.59 -16.99 -1.06
N ALA A 122 8.78 -17.60 -1.01
CA ALA A 122 9.69 -17.62 -2.15
C ALA A 122 9.05 -18.17 -3.44
N PRO A 123 8.26 -19.27 -3.43
CA PRO A 123 7.59 -19.72 -4.64
C PRO A 123 6.65 -18.68 -5.25
N LEU A 124 5.94 -17.89 -4.43
CA LEU A 124 5.08 -16.83 -4.93
C LEU A 124 5.89 -15.70 -5.59
N LEU A 125 6.93 -15.23 -4.90
CA LEU A 125 7.75 -14.12 -5.35
C LEU A 125 8.60 -14.50 -6.57
N GLY A 126 9.08 -15.75 -6.63
CA GLY A 126 9.74 -16.32 -7.81
C GLY A 126 8.82 -16.30 -9.03
N ARG A 127 7.54 -16.67 -8.88
CA ARG A 127 6.56 -16.61 -9.98
C ARG A 127 6.27 -15.18 -10.44
N ILE A 128 6.31 -14.19 -9.55
CA ILE A 128 6.23 -12.77 -9.93
C ILE A 128 7.48 -12.35 -10.71
N ALA A 129 8.66 -12.76 -10.27
CA ALA A 129 9.93 -12.48 -10.95
C ALA A 129 10.02 -13.15 -12.33
N GLU A 130 9.40 -14.32 -12.52
CA GLU A 130 9.27 -14.98 -13.82
C GLU A 130 8.27 -14.26 -14.74
N ALA A 131 7.16 -13.76 -14.18
CA ALA A 131 6.11 -13.10 -14.95
C ALA A 131 6.58 -11.75 -15.53
N PHE A 132 7.35 -10.98 -14.74
CA PHE A 132 7.88 -9.67 -15.11
C PHE A 132 9.40 -9.72 -15.20
N ALA A 133 9.93 -9.52 -16.41
CA ALA A 133 11.38 -9.40 -16.59
C ALA A 133 11.90 -8.12 -15.90
N PRO A 134 13.21 -8.02 -15.62
CA PRO A 134 13.81 -6.80 -15.08
C PRO A 134 13.37 -5.55 -15.85
N HIS A 135 12.98 -4.51 -15.12
CA HIS A 135 12.54 -3.21 -15.63
C HIS A 135 11.21 -3.21 -16.43
N GLU A 136 10.49 -4.33 -16.49
CA GLU A 136 9.12 -4.36 -17.00
C GLU A 136 8.13 -3.81 -15.96
N ALA A 137 7.16 -3.04 -16.44
CA ALA A 137 6.12 -2.42 -15.61
C ALA A 137 6.67 -1.61 -14.41
N GLU A 138 7.93 -1.18 -14.48
CA GLU A 138 8.50 -0.25 -13.50
C GLU A 138 7.91 1.14 -13.70
N ALA A 139 7.79 1.91 -12.62
CA ALA A 139 7.47 3.32 -12.72
C ALA A 139 8.45 4.13 -11.87
N ASP A 140 9.18 5.04 -12.53
CA ASP A 140 10.11 5.93 -11.85
C ASP A 140 9.41 7.26 -11.55
N LEU A 141 8.57 7.24 -10.50
CA LEU A 141 7.96 8.44 -9.96
C LEU A 141 8.80 8.97 -8.79
N PRO A 142 8.83 10.30 -8.57
CA PRO A 142 9.42 10.87 -7.38
C PRO A 142 8.82 10.24 -6.11
N PRO A 143 9.62 9.95 -5.07
CA PRO A 143 9.09 9.42 -3.83
C PRO A 143 8.13 10.42 -3.19
N PHE A 144 7.12 9.92 -2.47
CA PHE A 144 6.25 10.72 -1.63
C PHE A 144 7.06 11.58 -0.64
N ASP A 145 6.77 12.88 -0.66
CA ASP A 145 7.35 13.86 0.27
C ASP A 145 6.24 14.40 1.20
N PRO A 146 6.38 14.22 2.52
CA PRO A 146 5.52 14.86 3.52
C PRO A 146 5.24 16.34 3.28
N ALA A 147 6.21 17.11 2.79
CA ALA A 147 6.07 18.54 2.57
C ALA A 147 5.10 18.87 1.42
N THR A 148 4.89 17.94 0.49
CA THR A 148 4.01 18.10 -0.67
C THR A 148 2.82 17.14 -0.65
N ALA A 149 2.53 16.54 0.49
CA ALA A 149 1.60 15.41 0.64
C ALA A 149 0.15 15.67 0.21
N LEU A 150 -0.27 16.94 0.16
CA LEU A 150 -1.61 17.38 -0.25
C LEU A 150 -1.65 18.03 -1.64
N THR A 151 -0.53 18.07 -2.35
CA THR A 151 -0.45 18.65 -3.70
C THR A 151 -0.87 17.64 -4.77
N ASP A 152 -1.40 18.12 -5.89
CA ASP A 152 -1.72 17.29 -7.05
C ASP A 152 -0.44 17.01 -7.87
N ARG A 153 0.46 16.20 -7.33
CA ARG A 153 1.66 15.73 -8.02
C ARG A 153 1.71 14.20 -8.09
N PRO A 154 2.00 13.62 -9.27
CA PRO A 154 2.36 12.21 -9.36
C PRO A 154 3.59 11.91 -8.52
N VAL A 155 3.42 11.01 -7.54
CA VAL A 155 4.48 10.52 -6.66
C VAL A 155 4.25 9.05 -6.37
N ASP A 156 5.33 8.33 -6.04
CA ASP A 156 5.22 7.00 -5.44
C ASP A 156 4.93 7.15 -3.94
N ASN A 157 3.65 7.05 -3.58
CA ASN A 157 3.17 6.93 -2.20
C ASN A 157 2.87 5.46 -1.83
N SER A 158 3.62 4.50 -2.35
CA SER A 158 3.46 3.09 -2.01
C SER A 158 4.37 2.66 -0.85
N VAL A 159 4.22 1.40 -0.43
CA VAL A 159 5.10 0.76 0.54
C VAL A 159 6.56 0.70 0.05
N LEU A 160 6.78 0.72 -1.27
CA LEU A 160 8.12 0.78 -1.86
C LEU A 160 8.88 2.03 -1.40
N THR A 161 8.25 3.21 -1.46
CA THR A 161 8.86 4.45 -0.98
C THR A 161 9.20 4.39 0.51
N ARG A 162 8.32 3.82 1.33
CA ARG A 162 8.54 3.69 2.79
C ARG A 162 9.81 2.89 3.11
N HIS A 163 10.04 1.81 2.36
CA HIS A 163 11.17 0.90 2.58
C HIS A 163 12.29 1.06 1.55
N ARG A 164 12.33 2.17 0.81
CA ARG A 164 13.28 2.36 -0.29
C ARG A 164 14.74 2.24 0.14
N ALA A 165 15.05 2.60 1.39
CA ALA A 165 16.41 2.51 1.95
C ALA A 165 16.78 1.10 2.48
N HIS A 166 15.83 0.17 2.55
CA HIS A 166 16.09 -1.17 3.08
C HIS A 166 17.01 -1.96 2.12
N PRO A 167 18.06 -2.66 2.61
CA PRO A 167 19.02 -3.36 1.75
C PRO A 167 18.38 -4.34 0.75
N LEU A 168 17.39 -5.12 1.17
CA LEU A 168 16.65 -6.02 0.27
C LEU A 168 15.88 -5.29 -0.83
N VAL A 169 15.28 -4.14 -0.50
CA VAL A 169 14.55 -3.33 -1.47
C VAL A 169 15.53 -2.70 -2.45
N GLN A 170 16.69 -2.23 -1.99
CA GLN A 170 17.78 -1.74 -2.85
C GLN A 170 18.30 -2.84 -3.79
N SER A 171 18.47 -4.08 -3.31
CA SER A 171 18.84 -5.23 -4.14
C SER A 171 17.80 -5.50 -5.24
N ALA A 172 16.50 -5.46 -4.90
CA ALA A 172 15.42 -5.60 -5.86
C ALA A 172 15.40 -4.46 -6.89
N LEU A 173 15.56 -3.22 -6.45
CA LEU A 173 15.62 -2.05 -7.33
C LEU A 173 16.80 -2.13 -8.29
N ALA A 174 17.96 -2.59 -7.83
CA ALA A 174 19.15 -2.75 -8.67
C ALA A 174 19.00 -3.88 -9.70
N GLY A 175 18.36 -5.00 -9.33
CA GLY A 175 18.23 -6.17 -10.21
C GLY A 175 17.00 -6.15 -11.12
N TRP A 176 15.89 -5.54 -10.70
CA TRP A 176 14.59 -5.58 -11.40
C TRP A 176 13.95 -4.21 -11.61
N GLY A 177 14.55 -3.13 -11.10
CA GLY A 177 13.96 -1.79 -11.15
C GLY A 177 12.78 -1.62 -10.20
N ALA A 178 12.07 -0.49 -10.32
CA ALA A 178 10.89 -0.17 -9.53
C ALA A 178 9.62 -0.88 -10.05
N GLY A 179 9.76 -2.16 -10.43
CA GLY A 179 8.71 -3.01 -10.97
C GLY A 179 8.00 -3.84 -9.90
N PRO A 180 7.11 -4.77 -10.31
CA PRO A 180 6.26 -5.54 -9.39
C PRO A 180 7.02 -6.26 -8.27
N LEU A 181 8.19 -6.86 -8.57
CA LEU A 181 8.98 -7.56 -7.56
C LEU A 181 9.46 -6.62 -6.44
N ALA A 182 9.87 -5.40 -6.76
CA ALA A 182 10.30 -4.42 -5.77
C ALA A 182 9.14 -4.01 -4.84
N HIS A 183 7.93 -3.78 -5.39
CA HIS A 183 6.75 -3.48 -4.59
C HIS A 183 6.34 -4.64 -3.66
N VAL A 184 6.43 -5.88 -4.15
CA VAL A 184 6.12 -7.07 -3.35
C VAL A 184 7.16 -7.31 -2.26
N LEU A 185 8.45 -7.13 -2.56
CA LEU A 185 9.51 -7.21 -1.55
C LEU A 185 9.40 -6.11 -0.51
N ALA A 186 9.07 -4.88 -0.89
CA ALA A 186 8.81 -3.81 0.08
C ALA A 186 7.65 -4.16 1.01
N ARG A 187 6.59 -4.82 0.51
CA ARG A 187 5.49 -5.34 1.33
C ARG A 187 5.95 -6.44 2.30
N LEU A 188 6.88 -7.28 1.86
CA LEU A 188 7.47 -8.33 2.67
C LEU A 188 8.33 -7.76 3.81
N VAL A 189 9.12 -6.72 3.53
CA VAL A 189 9.87 -5.95 4.54
C VAL A 189 8.93 -5.24 5.52
N ASP A 190 7.82 -4.67 5.04
CA ASP A 190 6.82 -4.02 5.91
C ASP A 190 6.18 -5.03 6.88
N LEU A 191 5.86 -6.24 6.39
CA LEU A 191 5.38 -7.34 7.23
C LEU A 191 6.42 -7.81 8.24
N ASP A 192 7.72 -7.87 7.87
CA ASP A 192 8.78 -8.19 8.84
C ASP A 192 8.80 -7.18 9.99
N ALA A 193 8.82 -5.88 9.67
CA ALA A 193 8.83 -4.81 10.66
C ALA A 193 7.59 -4.89 11.57
N LEU A 194 6.39 -5.04 10.99
CA LEU A 194 5.15 -5.25 11.74
C LEU A 194 5.22 -6.50 12.63
N SER A 195 5.82 -7.60 12.16
CA SER A 195 5.93 -8.83 12.92
C SER A 195 6.84 -8.71 14.14
N ARG A 196 7.76 -7.74 14.15
CA ARG A 196 8.66 -7.44 15.27
C ARG A 196 8.10 -6.39 16.23
N GLY A 197 6.95 -5.79 15.91
CA GLY A 197 6.41 -4.64 16.64
C GLY A 197 7.05 -3.30 16.25
N ASP A 198 7.90 -3.29 15.22
CA ASP A 198 8.59 -2.11 14.69
C ASP A 198 7.80 -1.46 13.53
N GLY A 199 6.47 -1.54 13.60
CA GLY A 199 5.58 -1.01 12.58
C GLY A 199 5.67 0.52 12.46
N PRO A 200 5.32 1.09 11.30
CA PRO A 200 5.45 2.53 11.08
C PRO A 200 4.48 3.32 11.98
N THR A 201 4.95 4.47 12.48
CA THR A 201 4.21 5.30 13.43
C THR A 201 3.46 6.45 12.74
N PRO A 202 2.17 6.65 13.03
CA PRO A 202 1.44 7.86 12.64
C PRO A 202 2.05 9.11 13.25
N ARG A 203 2.01 10.24 12.53
CA ARG A 203 2.54 11.52 13.03
C ARG A 203 1.76 12.71 12.54
N ARG A 204 1.83 13.81 13.29
CA ARG A 204 1.28 15.11 12.94
C ARG A 204 2.42 16.06 12.57
N LEU A 205 2.29 16.77 11.46
CA LEU A 205 3.21 17.83 11.04
C LEU A 205 2.94 19.14 11.79
N ALA A 206 3.88 20.09 11.70
CA ALA A 206 3.78 21.37 12.38
C ALA A 206 2.55 22.19 11.93
N ASP A 207 2.13 22.05 10.67
CA ASP A 207 0.96 22.71 10.07
C ASP A 207 -0.37 22.01 10.39
N GLY A 208 -0.35 20.98 11.23
CA GLY A 208 -1.52 20.18 11.62
C GLY A 208 -1.91 19.07 10.66
N THR A 209 -1.14 18.83 9.61
CA THR A 209 -1.37 17.70 8.69
C THR A 209 -1.05 16.37 9.39
N ALA A 210 -2.02 15.46 9.43
CA ALA A 210 -1.85 14.09 9.87
C ALA A 210 -1.29 13.21 8.75
N LEU A 211 -0.26 12.42 9.06
CA LEU A 211 0.32 11.40 8.20
C LEU A 211 0.16 10.04 8.87
N VAL A 212 -0.66 9.18 8.28
CA VAL A 212 -0.99 7.87 8.83
C VAL A 212 -0.52 6.77 7.86
N PRO A 213 0.53 6.02 8.21
CA PRO A 213 0.92 4.82 7.46
C PRO A 213 -0.22 3.81 7.39
N CYS A 214 -0.42 3.20 6.23
CA CYS A 214 -1.39 2.13 6.00
C CYS A 214 -0.83 1.06 5.03
N SER A 215 -1.61 0.01 4.75
CA SER A 215 -1.20 -1.14 3.94
C SER A 215 -0.83 -0.83 2.48
N ARG A 216 -1.18 0.37 2.00
CA ARG A 216 -0.93 0.82 0.61
C ARG A 216 0.02 1.99 0.51
N GLY A 217 0.41 2.63 1.63
CA GLY A 217 1.16 3.88 1.59
C GLY A 217 0.93 4.77 2.81
N ILE A 218 0.93 6.09 2.61
CA ILE A 218 0.58 7.08 3.64
C ILE A 218 -0.75 7.76 3.30
N CYS A 219 -1.71 7.69 4.22
CA CYS A 219 -2.92 8.49 4.20
C CYS A 219 -2.65 9.84 4.85
N THR A 220 -2.93 10.92 4.13
CA THR A 220 -2.74 12.30 4.57
C THR A 220 -4.08 12.96 4.83
N LEU A 221 -4.23 13.64 5.95
CA LEU A 221 -5.43 14.42 6.29
C LEU A 221 -5.03 15.75 6.93
N GLN A 222 -5.59 16.84 6.42
CA GLN A 222 -5.55 18.13 7.08
C GLN A 222 -6.98 18.62 7.29
N MET A 223 -7.28 19.06 8.51
CA MET A 223 -8.62 19.49 8.89
C MET A 223 -8.54 20.74 9.78
N SER A 224 -9.53 21.63 9.66
CA SER A 224 -9.70 22.78 10.53
C SER A 224 -11.14 22.85 11.01
N VAL A 225 -11.33 23.22 12.29
CA VAL A 225 -12.62 23.29 12.95
C VAL A 225 -12.79 24.66 13.59
N GLU A 226 -13.88 25.34 13.29
CA GLU A 226 -14.25 26.63 13.88
C GLU A 226 -15.68 26.54 14.43
N ALA A 227 -15.89 26.99 15.67
CA ALA A 227 -17.17 26.90 16.36
C ALA A 227 -17.83 25.49 16.32
N GLY A 228 -17.01 24.43 16.30
CA GLY A 228 -17.47 23.04 16.24
C GLY A 228 -17.81 22.53 14.84
N THR A 229 -17.64 23.34 13.79
CA THR A 229 -17.90 22.99 12.39
C THR A 229 -16.59 22.87 11.61
N VAL A 230 -16.49 21.88 10.73
CA VAL A 230 -15.34 21.68 9.86
C VAL A 230 -15.32 22.76 8.77
N THR A 231 -14.32 23.65 8.79
CA THR A 231 -14.16 24.73 7.81
C THR A 231 -13.19 24.36 6.68
N ARG A 232 -12.29 23.40 6.94
CA ARG A 232 -11.39 22.82 5.95
C ARG A 232 -11.27 21.34 6.16
N PHE A 233 -11.35 20.56 5.09
CA PHE A 233 -11.08 19.13 5.08
C PHE A 233 -10.36 18.79 3.77
N HIS A 234 -9.09 18.38 3.85
CA HIS A 234 -8.30 17.98 2.69
C HIS A 234 -7.67 16.62 2.96
N ARG A 235 -8.03 15.64 2.15
CA ARG A 235 -7.55 14.27 2.31
C ARG A 235 -6.89 13.77 1.04
N ARG A 236 -5.76 13.07 1.21
CA ARG A 236 -5.09 12.39 0.11
C ARG A 236 -4.61 11.01 0.54
N THR A 237 -5.05 9.99 -0.18
CA THR A 237 -4.71 8.59 0.09
C THR A 237 -3.60 8.09 -0.84
N PRO A 238 -3.04 6.91 -0.55
CA PRO A 238 -2.17 6.22 -1.50
C PRO A 238 -2.89 5.92 -2.82
N THR A 239 -4.16 5.53 -2.77
CA THR A 239 -4.96 5.24 -3.96
C THR A 239 -5.20 6.49 -4.82
N ASP A 240 -5.36 7.67 -4.20
CA ASP A 240 -5.50 8.92 -4.96
C ASP A 240 -4.22 9.23 -5.76
N HIS A 241 -3.04 9.06 -5.16
CA HIS A 241 -1.76 9.22 -5.87
C HIS A 241 -1.51 8.12 -6.91
N LEU A 242 -1.97 6.90 -6.62
CA LEU A 242 -1.84 5.75 -7.51
C LEU A 242 -2.64 5.93 -8.80
N LEU A 243 -3.85 6.50 -8.70
CA LEU A 243 -4.84 6.57 -9.79
C LEU A 243 -4.94 7.94 -10.46
N MET A 244 -4.30 8.97 -9.94
CA MET A 244 -4.28 10.28 -10.60
C MET A 244 -3.60 10.21 -11.97
N PRO A 245 -3.87 11.15 -12.90
CA PRO A 245 -3.18 11.22 -14.17
C PRO A 245 -1.66 11.28 -14.00
N GLY A 246 -0.93 10.44 -14.72
CA GLY A 246 0.52 10.25 -14.59
C GLY A 246 0.95 9.52 -13.31
N GLY A 247 0.01 9.06 -12.50
CA GLY A 247 0.23 8.31 -11.26
C GLY A 247 0.81 6.92 -11.50
N LEU A 248 1.15 6.26 -10.38
CA LEU A 248 1.93 5.02 -10.38
C LEU A 248 1.30 3.90 -11.22
N LEU A 249 -0.03 3.77 -11.22
CA LEU A 249 -0.71 2.71 -11.97
C LEU A 249 -0.62 2.94 -13.48
N GLU A 250 -0.89 4.16 -13.94
CA GLU A 250 -0.81 4.52 -15.35
C GLU A 250 0.63 4.35 -15.85
N ALA A 251 1.60 4.88 -15.11
CA ALA A 251 3.01 4.81 -15.47
C ALA A 251 3.52 3.36 -15.57
N ALA A 252 3.13 2.49 -14.63
CA ALA A 252 3.47 1.07 -14.67
C ALA A 252 2.79 0.33 -15.84
N LEU A 253 1.51 0.59 -16.10
CA LEU A 253 0.76 -0.04 -17.20
C LEU A 253 1.28 0.37 -18.59
N VAL A 254 1.74 1.60 -18.76
CA VAL A 254 2.39 2.06 -20.00
C VAL A 254 3.68 1.28 -20.26
N ARG A 255 4.37 0.85 -19.20
CA ARG A 255 5.63 0.08 -19.28
C ARG A 255 5.44 -1.43 -19.22
N LEU A 256 4.19 -1.91 -19.23
CA LEU A 256 3.89 -3.32 -19.42
C LEU A 256 3.98 -3.67 -20.92
N PRO A 257 4.82 -4.65 -21.34
CA PRO A 257 4.92 -5.03 -22.74
C PRO A 257 3.56 -5.48 -23.31
N ALA A 258 3.26 -5.08 -24.55
CA ALA A 258 1.98 -5.39 -25.19
C ALA A 258 1.68 -6.90 -25.24
N GLY A 259 2.71 -7.73 -25.51
CA GLY A 259 2.59 -9.19 -25.49
C GLY A 259 2.30 -9.79 -24.11
N LYS A 260 2.37 -8.99 -23.04
CA LYS A 260 2.09 -9.37 -21.65
C LYS A 260 0.86 -8.65 -21.08
N ALA A 261 -0.03 -8.11 -21.93
CA ALA A 261 -1.24 -7.44 -21.48
C ALA A 261 -2.12 -8.29 -20.53
N GLY A 262 -2.07 -9.63 -20.67
CA GLY A 262 -2.74 -10.56 -19.75
C GLY A 262 -2.26 -10.49 -18.30
N LEU A 263 -1.10 -9.88 -18.01
CA LEU A 263 -0.58 -9.64 -16.66
C LEU A 263 -1.11 -8.35 -16.02
N ALA A 264 -1.86 -7.52 -16.75
CA ALA A 264 -2.39 -6.27 -16.22
C ALA A 264 -3.23 -6.44 -14.92
N PRO A 265 -4.09 -7.48 -14.78
CA PRO A 265 -4.80 -7.74 -13.53
C PRO A 265 -3.87 -8.04 -12.35
N LEU A 266 -2.77 -8.77 -12.59
CA LEU A 266 -1.76 -9.02 -11.57
C LEU A 266 -1.02 -7.74 -11.18
N LEU A 267 -0.62 -6.93 -12.16
CA LEU A 267 0.04 -5.64 -11.92
C LEU A 267 -0.85 -4.70 -11.09
N VAL A 268 -2.12 -4.55 -11.47
CA VAL A 268 -3.12 -3.79 -10.69
C VAL A 268 -3.20 -4.34 -9.26
N SER A 269 -3.27 -5.67 -9.10
CA SER A 269 -3.39 -6.30 -7.78
C SER A 269 -2.14 -6.10 -6.90
N VAL A 270 -0.95 -6.03 -7.51
CA VAL A 270 0.33 -5.73 -6.83
C VAL A 270 0.34 -4.30 -6.30
N LEU A 271 -0.07 -3.33 -7.13
CA LEU A 271 -0.15 -1.91 -6.78
C LEU A 271 -1.35 -1.59 -5.87
N ASP A 272 -2.34 -2.49 -5.81
CA ASP A 272 -3.36 -2.57 -4.76
C ASP A 272 -4.22 -1.30 -4.57
N PRO A 273 -4.89 -0.78 -5.61
CA PRO A 273 -5.86 0.29 -5.43
C PRO A 273 -6.99 -0.18 -4.50
N CYS A 274 -7.45 0.70 -3.62
CA CYS A 274 -8.55 0.38 -2.68
C CYS A 274 -9.95 0.48 -3.32
N ILE A 275 -10.03 0.82 -4.59
CA ILE A 275 -11.26 0.85 -5.38
C ILE A 275 -11.09 -0.02 -6.63
N PRO A 276 -12.18 -0.59 -7.17
CA PRO A 276 -12.13 -1.28 -8.45
C PRO A 276 -11.61 -0.34 -9.54
N VAL A 277 -10.79 -0.89 -10.44
CA VAL A 277 -10.32 -0.19 -11.63
C VAL A 277 -10.77 -0.94 -12.87
N ASN A 278 -11.16 -0.19 -13.90
CA ASN A 278 -11.51 -0.74 -15.19
C ASN A 278 -10.27 -0.69 -16.07
N LEU A 279 -9.77 -1.86 -16.45
CA LEU A 279 -8.77 -2.01 -17.48
C LEU A 279 -9.49 -1.97 -18.83
N GLY A 280 -9.27 -0.92 -19.62
CA GLY A 280 -9.84 -0.84 -20.95
C GLY A 280 -9.19 -1.87 -21.87
N GLY A 281 -9.94 -2.91 -22.23
CA GLY A 281 -9.73 -3.60 -23.50
C GLY A 281 -10.35 -2.76 -24.62
N GLU A 282 -9.83 -2.88 -25.83
CA GLU A 282 -10.58 -2.42 -27.00
C GLU A 282 -11.94 -3.12 -26.99
N ASP A 283 -13.02 -2.34 -27.11
CA ASP A 283 -14.27 -2.85 -27.66
C ASP A 283 -13.98 -3.27 -29.11
N ALA A 284 -13.69 -4.56 -29.31
CA ALA A 284 -13.98 -5.33 -30.52
C ALA A 284 -13.83 -6.84 -30.24
#